data_AF-A0A4Y2WI61-F1
#
_entry.id   AF-A0A4Y2WI61-F1
#
_cell.length_a   1.000
_cell.length_b   1.000
_cell.length_c   1.000
_cell.angle_alpha   90.00
_cell.angle_beta   90.00
_cell.angle_gamma   90.00
#
_symmetry.space_group_name_H-M   'P 1'
#
loop_
_entity.id
_entity.type
_entity.pdbx_description
1 polymer ?
#
loop_
_entity_poly.entity_id
_entity_poly.type
_entity_poly.pdbx_seq_one_letter_code
_entity_poly.pdbx_strand_id
1 'polypeptide(L)'
;DLRKFYVFFSGSTHRCTILLTNVKVAVSDFQKKPRWSAHYEAVKSVFKKTVDAIEELCDAPETIETRGAAQTLLPEMRDFSFSCYWNNVLKEVNHVQKYLQILGISFEKFFIKMRDLKVFLKYKRNDLVEEALQFAKDACEEMGIPVVKSRDV
;
A
#
# COMPACT_ATOMS: atom_id res chain seq x y z
N ASP A 1 6.92 -5.21 -7.86
CA ASP A 1 8.33 -5.11 -7.39
C ASP A 1 8.81 -3.64 -7.40
N LEU A 2 9.09 -3.04 -6.23
CA LEU A 2 9.51 -1.63 -6.09
C LEU A 2 10.80 -1.30 -6.87
N ARG A 3 11.67 -2.29 -7.09
CA ARG A 3 12.89 -2.11 -7.87
C ARG A 3 12.55 -1.91 -9.36
N LYS A 4 11.63 -2.71 -9.90
CA LYS A 4 11.15 -2.55 -11.28
C LYS A 4 10.49 -1.19 -11.47
N PHE A 5 9.67 -0.78 -10.51
CA PHE A 5 9.08 0.57 -10.47
C PHE A 5 10.16 1.65 -10.54
N TYR A 6 11.16 1.59 -9.67
CA TYR A 6 12.24 2.57 -9.62
C TYR A 6 13.00 2.64 -10.95
N VAL A 7 13.46 1.49 -11.46
CA VAL A 7 14.22 1.41 -12.73
C VAL A 7 13.40 1.93 -13.91
N PHE A 8 12.12 1.58 -13.95
CA PHE A 8 11.21 2.02 -15.01
C PHE A 8 11.13 3.56 -15.05
N PHE A 9 10.84 4.21 -13.93
CA PHE A 9 10.69 5.67 -13.89
C PHE A 9 12.02 6.42 -13.96
N SER A 10 13.08 5.94 -13.31
CA SER A 10 14.40 6.60 -13.33
C SER A 10 15.11 6.50 -14.68
N GLY A 11 14.77 5.50 -15.49
CA GLY A 11 15.37 5.29 -16.81
C GLY A 11 14.87 6.25 -17.91
N SER A 12 13.96 7.19 -17.61
CA SER A 12 13.48 8.18 -18.57
C SER A 12 12.99 9.44 -17.88
N THR A 13 13.54 10.59 -18.30
CA THR A 13 13.10 11.91 -17.83
C THR A 13 11.60 12.12 -18.10
N HIS A 14 11.10 11.69 -19.26
CA HIS A 14 9.69 11.80 -19.64
C HIS A 14 8.77 11.02 -18.68
N ARG A 15 9.09 9.73 -18.44
CA ARG A 15 8.32 8.90 -17.50
C ARG A 15 8.35 9.46 -16.09
N CYS A 16 9.52 9.92 -15.64
CA CYS A 16 9.70 10.57 -14.35
C CYS A 16 8.84 11.83 -14.23
N THR A 17 8.77 12.66 -15.27
CA THR A 17 7.92 13.86 -15.30
C THR A 17 6.43 13.52 -15.20
N ILE A 18 5.96 12.48 -15.90
CA ILE A 18 4.56 12.02 -15.81
C ILE A 18 4.23 11.57 -14.38
N LEU A 19 5.11 10.80 -13.74
CA LEU A 19 4.96 10.38 -12.34
C LEU A 19 4.88 11.58 -11.40
N LEU A 20 5.85 12.50 -11.49
CA LEU A 20 5.92 13.66 -10.61
C LEU A 20 4.72 14.59 -10.79
N THR A 21 4.21 14.73 -12.01
CA THR A 21 3.02 15.54 -12.30
C THR A 21 1.80 14.97 -11.60
N ASN A 22 1.55 13.67 -11.76
CA ASN A 22 0.45 12.97 -11.12
C ASN A 22 0.56 12.99 -9.57
N VAL A 23 1.76 12.74 -9.03
CA VAL A 23 1.98 12.73 -7.57
C VAL A 23 1.89 14.14 -6.97
N LYS A 24 2.38 15.17 -7.65
CA LYS A 24 2.30 16.56 -7.17
C LYS A 24 0.86 17.03 -7.01
N VAL A 25 -0.02 16.64 -7.94
CA VAL A 25 -1.47 16.88 -7.82
C VAL A 25 -2.04 16.26 -6.54
N ALA A 26 -1.67 15.02 -6.22
CA ALA A 26 -2.07 14.42 -4.94
C ALA A 26 -1.57 15.23 -3.74
N VAL A 27 -0.29 15.62 -3.71
CA VAL A 27 0.31 16.30 -2.55
C VAL A 27 -0.34 17.66 -2.28
N SER A 28 -0.69 18.43 -3.32
CA SER A 28 -1.38 19.72 -3.15
C SER A 28 -2.72 19.59 -2.42
N ASP A 29 -3.43 18.48 -2.58
CA ASP A 29 -4.74 18.25 -1.96
C ASP A 29 -4.68 18.12 -0.43
N PHE A 30 -3.50 17.83 0.14
CA PHE A 30 -3.33 17.55 1.57
C PHE A 30 -2.79 18.70 2.39
N GLN A 31 -2.31 19.77 1.76
CA GLN A 31 -1.68 20.90 2.46
C GLN A 31 -2.62 21.62 3.45
N LYS A 32 -3.93 21.45 3.30
CA LYS A 32 -4.96 22.08 4.15
C LYS A 32 -5.51 21.17 5.27
N LYS A 33 -5.09 19.90 5.35
CA LYS A 33 -5.63 18.94 6.32
C LYS A 33 -4.77 18.88 7.59
N PRO A 34 -5.34 18.54 8.77
CA PRO A 34 -4.56 18.29 9.97
C PRO A 34 -3.48 17.25 9.68
N ARG A 35 -2.21 17.57 10.02
CA ARG A 35 -1.00 16.79 9.69
C ARG A 35 -1.18 15.29 9.88
N TRP A 36 -1.83 14.92 10.97
CA TRP A 36 -2.08 13.54 11.36
C TRP A 36 -3.07 12.81 10.45
N SER A 37 -4.18 13.45 10.09
CA SER A 37 -5.20 12.89 9.18
C SER A 37 -4.81 12.93 7.70
N ALA A 38 -3.83 13.77 7.35
CA ALA A 38 -3.29 13.89 6.01
C ALA A 38 -2.51 12.64 5.59
N HIS A 39 -1.83 11.93 6.51
CA HIS A 39 -0.95 10.81 6.14
C HIS A 39 -1.68 9.65 5.45
N TYR A 40 -2.80 9.16 6.00
CA TYR A 40 -3.56 8.09 5.35
C TYR A 40 -4.08 8.51 3.97
N GLU A 41 -4.71 9.68 3.90
CA GLU A 41 -5.28 10.17 2.64
C GLU A 41 -4.19 10.47 1.61
N ALA A 42 -3.03 10.98 2.05
CA ALA A 42 -1.87 11.24 1.20
C ALA A 42 -1.27 9.95 0.65
N VAL A 43 -1.01 8.95 1.51
CA VAL A 43 -0.47 7.66 1.06
C VAL A 43 -1.40 7.00 0.06
N LYS A 44 -2.71 6.99 0.35
CA LYS A 44 -3.73 6.44 -0.55
C LYS A 44 -3.77 7.18 -1.89
N SER A 45 -3.76 8.51 -1.86
CA SER A 45 -3.83 9.33 -3.08
C SER A 45 -2.56 9.24 -3.91
N VAL A 46 -1.38 9.26 -3.29
CA VAL A 46 -0.09 9.08 -3.97
C VAL A 46 -0.02 7.71 -4.63
N PHE A 47 -0.44 6.65 -3.95
CA PHE A 47 -0.50 5.32 -4.54
C PHE A 47 -1.44 5.30 -5.75
N LYS A 48 -2.66 5.84 -5.61
CA LYS A 48 -3.62 5.94 -6.73
C LYS A 48 -3.03 6.71 -7.91
N LYS A 49 -2.45 7.88 -7.66
CA LYS A 49 -1.84 8.71 -8.72
C LYS A 49 -0.62 8.07 -9.36
N THR A 50 0.08 7.21 -8.62
CA THR A 50 1.15 6.40 -9.19
C THR A 50 0.60 5.35 -10.15
N VAL A 51 -0.54 4.73 -9.82
CA VAL A 51 -1.25 3.81 -10.74
C VAL A 51 -1.79 4.57 -11.95
N ASP A 52 -2.45 5.72 -11.76
CA ASP A 52 -2.93 6.57 -12.86
C ASP A 52 -1.78 6.94 -13.84
N ALA A 53 -0.58 7.26 -13.31
CA ALA A 53 0.60 7.56 -14.12
C ALA A 53 1.11 6.36 -14.93
N ILE A 54 0.99 5.14 -14.40
CA ILE A 54 1.38 3.93 -15.13
C ILE A 54 0.33 3.62 -16.21
N GLU A 55 -0.95 3.86 -15.94
CA GLU A 55 -2.04 3.71 -16.93
C GLU A 55 -1.87 4.69 -18.10
N GLU A 56 -1.54 5.95 -17.82
CA GLU A 56 -1.21 6.95 -18.84
C GLU A 56 -0.05 6.47 -19.74
N LEU A 57 0.97 5.83 -19.15
CA LEU A 57 2.10 5.26 -19.89
C LEU A 57 1.74 3.98 -20.68
N CYS A 58 0.55 3.42 -20.47
CA CYS A 58 0.03 2.30 -21.27
C CYS A 58 -0.67 2.77 -22.57
N ASP A 59 -0.81 4.07 -22.79
CA ASP A 59 -1.56 4.62 -23.93
C ASP A 59 -0.76 4.68 -25.23
N ALA A 60 -1.48 4.97 -26.33
CA ALA A 60 -0.95 5.06 -27.69
C ALA A 60 0.10 6.14 -28.00
N PRO A 61 0.19 7.29 -27.32
CA PRO A 61 1.21 8.30 -27.63
C PRO A 61 2.62 7.87 -27.19
N GLU A 62 2.75 6.83 -26.36
CA GLU A 62 4.03 6.29 -25.92
C GLU A 62 4.64 5.29 -26.90
N THR A 63 5.96 5.13 -26.80
CA THR A 63 6.69 4.10 -27.57
C THR A 63 6.20 2.70 -27.22
N ILE A 64 6.29 1.77 -28.17
CA ILE A 64 5.89 0.36 -27.97
C ILE A 64 6.61 -0.24 -26.76
N GLU A 65 7.89 0.08 -26.59
CA GLU A 65 8.71 -0.37 -25.45
C GLU A 65 8.21 0.17 -24.11
N THR A 66 7.98 1.48 -24.00
CA THR A 66 7.44 2.10 -22.77
C THR A 66 6.09 1.51 -22.42
N ARG A 67 5.23 1.32 -23.42
CA ARG A 67 3.89 0.77 -23.26
C ARG A 67 3.92 -0.68 -22.77
N GLY A 68 4.71 -1.53 -23.40
CA GLY A 68 4.85 -2.93 -23.00
C GLY A 68 5.42 -3.06 -21.57
N ALA A 69 6.41 -2.22 -21.24
CA ALA A 69 6.98 -2.19 -19.90
C ALA A 69 5.97 -1.67 -18.85
N ALA A 70 5.19 -0.63 -19.16
CA ALA A 70 4.13 -0.12 -18.29
C ALA A 70 3.02 -1.15 -18.07
N GLN A 71 2.59 -1.83 -19.13
CA GLN A 71 1.57 -2.89 -19.07
C GLN A 71 2.03 -4.09 -18.23
N THR A 72 3.33 -4.39 -18.20
CA THR A 72 3.90 -5.43 -17.34
C THR A 72 3.99 -4.97 -15.88
N LEU A 73 4.31 -3.70 -15.66
CA LEU A 73 4.44 -3.11 -14.31
C LEU A 73 3.07 -2.87 -13.65
N LEU A 74 2.04 -2.52 -14.42
CA LEU A 74 0.71 -2.18 -13.94
C LEU A 74 0.07 -3.26 -13.04
N PRO A 75 0.00 -4.55 -13.42
CA PRO A 75 -0.56 -5.58 -12.56
C PRO A 75 0.24 -5.79 -11.27
N GLU A 76 1.57 -5.62 -11.31
CA GLU A 76 2.41 -5.70 -10.09
C GLU A 76 2.21 -4.51 -9.16
N MET A 77 1.96 -3.32 -9.70
CA MET A 77 1.67 -2.11 -8.91
C MET A 77 0.23 -2.10 -8.43
N ARG A 78 -0.69 -2.74 -9.17
CA ARG A 78 -2.04 -3.07 -8.73
C ARG A 78 -2.08 -4.32 -7.86
N ASP A 79 -0.93 -4.96 -7.55
CA ASP A 79 -0.89 -6.13 -6.67
C ASP A 79 -1.59 -5.77 -5.37
N PHE A 80 -2.77 -6.37 -5.26
CA PHE A 80 -3.88 -5.90 -4.46
C PHE A 80 -3.60 -6.15 -2.98
N SER A 81 -2.79 -7.17 -2.70
CA SER A 81 -2.47 -7.67 -1.36
C SER A 81 -1.80 -6.61 -0.48
N PHE A 82 -0.68 -6.04 -0.94
CA PHE A 82 0.11 -5.09 -0.14
C PHE A 82 -0.63 -3.76 0.04
N SER A 83 -1.23 -3.22 -1.03
CA SER A 83 -1.97 -1.95 -0.96
C SER A 83 -3.23 -2.06 -0.12
N CYS A 84 -4.03 -3.13 -0.27
CA CYS A 84 -5.24 -3.33 0.54
C CYS A 84 -4.92 -3.60 2.00
N TYR A 85 -3.85 -4.35 2.30
CA TYR A 85 -3.39 -4.54 3.67
C TYR A 85 -3.06 -3.20 4.35
N TRP A 86 -2.16 -2.42 3.75
CA TRP A 86 -1.77 -1.13 4.33
C TRP A 86 -2.92 -0.13 4.36
N ASN A 87 -3.80 -0.15 3.36
CA ASN A 87 -4.99 0.68 3.35
C ASN A 87 -5.92 0.35 4.53
N ASN A 88 -6.12 -0.94 4.85
CA ASN A 88 -6.91 -1.35 6.01
C ASN A 88 -6.27 -0.91 7.34
N VAL A 89 -4.96 -1.12 7.48
CA VAL A 89 -4.21 -0.71 8.68
C VAL A 89 -4.24 0.81 8.87
N LEU A 90 -3.87 1.56 7.83
CA LEU A 90 -3.81 3.02 7.89
C LEU A 90 -5.19 3.65 8.07
N LYS A 91 -6.25 3.03 7.51
CA LYS A 91 -7.64 3.47 7.71
C LYS A 91 -8.05 3.37 9.18
N GLU A 92 -7.78 2.24 9.84
CA GLU A 92 -8.15 2.06 11.25
C GLU A 92 -7.33 2.97 12.17
N VAL A 93 -6.02 3.10 11.92
CA VAL A 93 -5.16 4.04 12.65
C VAL A 93 -5.67 5.48 12.49
N ASN A 94 -6.02 5.90 11.27
CA ASN A 94 -6.57 7.23 11.03
C ASN A 94 -7.92 7.44 11.71
N HIS A 95 -8.78 6.42 11.75
CA HIS A 95 -10.08 6.47 12.42
C HIS A 95 -9.91 6.66 13.94
N VAL A 96 -9.08 5.84 14.58
CA VAL A 96 -8.76 5.94 16.02
C VAL A 96 -8.15 7.31 16.32
N GLN A 97 -7.18 7.74 15.53
CA GLN A 97 -6.55 9.04 15.70
C GLN A 97 -7.54 10.21 15.64
N LYS A 98 -8.46 10.22 14.67
CA LYS A 98 -9.54 11.24 14.61
C LYS A 98 -10.44 11.18 15.84
N TYR A 99 -10.77 9.98 16.32
CA TYR A 99 -11.59 9.79 17.51
C TYR A 99 -10.92 10.35 18.77
N LEU A 100 -9.61 10.12 18.93
CA LEU A 100 -8.85 10.64 20.07
C LEU A 100 -8.70 12.18 20.07
N GLN A 101 -8.95 12.83 18.94
CA GLN A 101 -8.90 14.29 18.80
C GLN A 101 -10.23 14.98 19.12
N ILE A 102 -11.28 14.23 19.46
CA ILE A 102 -12.57 14.79 19.85
C ILE A 102 -12.42 15.48 21.22
N LEU A 103 -12.76 16.76 21.28
CA LEU A 103 -12.80 17.53 22.52
C LEU A 103 -13.75 16.88 23.54
N GLY A 104 -13.30 16.73 24.79
CA GLY A 104 -14.10 16.16 25.87
C GLY A 104 -14.18 14.63 25.89
N ILE A 105 -13.31 13.92 25.15
CA ILE A 105 -13.19 12.47 25.30
C ILE A 105 -12.76 12.10 26.72
N SER A 106 -13.47 11.15 27.34
CA SER A 106 -13.09 10.62 28.65
C SER A 106 -11.87 9.72 28.55
N PHE A 107 -11.07 9.66 29.61
CA PHE A 107 -9.90 8.79 29.67
C PHE A 107 -10.25 7.31 29.46
N GLU A 108 -11.41 6.86 29.95
CA GLU A 108 -11.91 5.51 29.72
C GLU A 108 -12.16 5.23 28.22
N LYS A 109 -12.84 6.15 27.51
CA LYS A 109 -13.08 6.02 26.07
C LYS A 109 -11.79 6.04 25.27
N PHE A 110 -10.83 6.86 25.67
CA PHE A 110 -9.47 6.86 25.11
C PHE A 110 -8.83 5.47 25.25
N PHE A 111 -8.86 4.89 26.45
CA PHE A 111 -8.21 3.62 26.74
C PHE A 111 -8.86 2.46 25.97
N ILE A 112 -10.19 2.43 25.92
CA ILE A 112 -10.94 1.44 25.13
C ILE A 112 -10.53 1.51 23.66
N LYS A 113 -10.56 2.70 23.05
CA LYS A 113 -10.24 2.85 21.63
C LYS A 113 -8.79 2.46 21.31
N MET A 114 -7.85 2.76 22.20
CA MET A 114 -6.45 2.33 22.07
C MET A 114 -6.29 0.82 22.21
N ARG A 115 -7.02 0.18 23.12
CA ARG A 115 -7.05 -1.29 23.26
C ARG A 115 -7.60 -1.94 21.99
N ASP A 116 -8.69 -1.41 21.45
CA ASP A 116 -9.32 -1.94 20.23
C ASP A 116 -8.36 -1.85 19.04
N LEU A 117 -7.67 -0.71 18.87
CA LEU A 117 -6.63 -0.56 17.85
C LEU A 117 -5.52 -1.61 18.01
N LYS A 118 -5.05 -1.83 19.24
CA LYS A 118 -4.03 -2.85 19.52
C LYS A 118 -4.51 -4.25 19.14
N VAL A 119 -5.75 -4.61 19.46
CA VAL A 119 -6.34 -5.91 19.10
C VAL A 119 -6.43 -6.05 17.58
N PHE A 120 -6.95 -5.03 16.90
CA PHE A 120 -7.04 -4.99 15.44
C PHE A 120 -5.68 -5.20 14.77
N LEU A 121 -4.65 -4.47 15.21
CA LEU A 121 -3.31 -4.59 14.64
C LEU A 121 -2.69 -5.97 14.87
N LYS A 122 -2.93 -6.58 16.04
CA LYS A 122 -2.49 -7.95 16.32
C LYS A 122 -3.16 -8.96 15.39
N TYR A 123 -4.49 -8.84 15.24
CA TYR A 123 -5.26 -9.71 14.36
C TYR A 123 -4.77 -9.59 12.91
N LYS A 124 -4.65 -8.37 12.39
CA LYS A 124 -4.20 -8.14 11.00
C LYS A 124 -2.78 -8.61 10.72
N ARG A 125 -1.88 -8.48 11.70
CA ARG A 125 -0.53 -9.05 11.58
C ARG A 125 -0.56 -10.58 11.48
N ASN A 126 -1.42 -11.24 12.27
CA ASN A 126 -1.53 -12.69 12.24
C ASN A 126 -2.15 -13.17 10.92
N ASP A 127 -3.19 -12.49 10.41
CA ASP A 127 -3.78 -12.77 9.08
C ASP A 127 -2.69 -12.80 7.98
N LEU A 128 -1.83 -11.77 7.92
CA LEU A 128 -0.75 -11.72 6.92
C LEU A 128 0.26 -12.86 7.06
N VAL A 129 0.61 -13.22 8.30
CA VAL A 129 1.56 -14.29 8.56
C VAL A 129 0.97 -15.62 8.12
N GLU A 130 -0.32 -15.84 8.37
CA GLU A 130 -1.04 -17.04 7.95
C GLU A 130 -1.17 -17.11 6.42
N GLU A 131 -1.55 -16.01 5.75
CA GLU A 131 -1.61 -15.91 4.29
C GLU A 131 -0.24 -16.17 3.64
N ALA A 132 0.83 -15.55 4.16
CA ALA A 132 2.19 -15.75 3.65
C ALA A 132 2.69 -17.18 3.88
N LEU A 133 2.37 -17.77 5.05
CA LEU A 133 2.68 -19.17 5.33
C LEU A 133 1.92 -20.11 4.40
N GLN A 134 0.65 -19.83 4.10
CA GLN A 134 -0.13 -20.65 3.18
C GLN A 134 0.42 -20.56 1.76
N PHE A 135 0.68 -19.34 1.27
CA PHE A 135 1.31 -19.12 -0.04
C PHE A 135 2.65 -19.87 -0.16
N ALA A 136 3.50 -19.80 0.87
CA ALA A 136 4.78 -20.49 0.88
C ALA A 136 4.62 -22.03 0.85
N LYS A 137 3.61 -22.58 1.54
CA LYS A 137 3.29 -24.02 1.48
C LYS A 137 2.83 -24.43 0.09
N ASP A 138 1.88 -23.71 -0.48
CA ASP A 138 1.33 -23.99 -1.81
C ASP A 138 2.45 -23.97 -2.87
N ALA A 139 3.34 -22.98 -2.81
CA ALA A 139 4.49 -22.88 -3.71
C ALA A 139 5.51 -24.03 -3.52
N CYS A 140 5.74 -24.47 -2.28
CA CYS A 140 6.60 -25.62 -2.01
C CYS A 140 5.99 -26.92 -2.54
N GLU A 141 4.68 -27.12 -2.36
CA GLU A 141 3.96 -28.28 -2.89
C GLU A 141 4.02 -28.32 -4.43
N GLU A 142 3.78 -27.19 -5.09
CA GLU A 142 3.88 -27.06 -6.56
C GLU A 142 5.31 -27.40 -7.06
N MET A 143 6.34 -27.00 -6.31
CA MET A 143 7.73 -27.28 -6.65
C MET A 143 8.24 -28.65 -6.15
N GLY A 144 7.39 -29.47 -5.53
CA GLY A 144 7.78 -30.77 -4.97
C GLY A 144 8.80 -30.67 -3.81
N ILE A 145 8.89 -29.51 -3.17
CA ILE A 145 9.75 -29.25 -2.02
C ILE A 145 9.00 -29.70 -0.76
N PRO A 146 9.55 -30.63 0.03
CA PRO A 146 8.90 -31.08 1.26
C PRO A 146 8.86 -29.96 2.30
N VAL A 147 7.66 -29.58 2.74
CA VAL A 147 7.45 -28.62 3.81
C VAL A 147 7.78 -29.29 5.16
N VAL A 148 8.99 -29.07 5.66
CA VAL A 148 9.40 -29.58 6.97
C VAL A 148 8.66 -28.78 8.06
N LYS A 149 7.75 -29.42 8.79
CA LYS A 149 7.26 -28.88 10.06
C LYS A 149 8.45 -28.81 11.02
N SER A 150 8.92 -27.63 11.37
CA SER A 150 9.88 -27.49 12.47
C SER A 150 9.26 -28.12 13.71
N ARG A 151 9.92 -29.16 14.24
CA ARG A 151 9.51 -29.80 15.49
C ARG A 151 9.48 -28.75 16.60
N ASP A 152 8.40 -28.75 17.37
CA ASP A 152 8.31 -28.02 18.62
C ASP A 152 9.54 -28.35 19.49
N VAL A 153 10.26 -27.32 19.91
CA VAL A 153 11.27 -27.37 20.98
C VAL A 153 10.75 -26.55 22.14
#